data_AF-A0A1E5WGA4-F1
#
_entry.id   AF-A0A1E5WGA4-F1
#
_cell.length_a   1.000
_cell.length_b   1.000
_cell.length_c   1.000
_cell.angle_alpha   90.00
_cell.angle_beta   90.00
_cell.angle_gamma   90.00
#
_symmetry.space_group_name_H-M   'P 1'
#
loop_
_entity.id
_entity.type
_entity.pdbx_description
1 polymer ?
#
loop_
_entity_poly.entity_id
_entity_poly.type
_entity_poly.pdbx_seq_one_letter_code
_entity_poly.pdbx_strand_id
1 'polypeptide(L)'
;MASAFGSGKPSRSSSAIVADRPSGHHDLKIDASLLDATSVPTGEFLLSCPFTVGGHRWRIVTYPNGDCPEAAGYFSVYLRLNEDVAEPVTAQMQFSVTVEKRALFFLK
;
A
#
# COMPACT_ATOMS: atom_id res chain seq x y z
N MET A 1 21.16 -55.82 27.68
CA MET A 1 19.96 -55.05 27.28
C MET A 1 20.15 -53.62 27.72
N ALA A 2 20.21 -52.66 26.79
CA ALA A 2 20.26 -51.23 27.12
C ALA A 2 18.93 -50.59 26.69
N SER A 3 18.23 -49.99 27.66
CA SER A 3 16.98 -49.27 27.45
C SER A 3 17.30 -47.85 27.00
N ALA A 4 16.77 -47.44 25.85
CA ALA A 4 16.88 -46.07 25.36
C ALA A 4 15.77 -45.21 25.98
N PHE A 5 16.15 -44.18 26.74
CA PHE A 5 15.23 -43.13 27.16
C PHE A 5 14.95 -42.20 25.98
N GLY A 6 13.71 -42.24 25.48
CA GLY A 6 13.23 -41.34 24.44
C GLY A 6 13.13 -39.91 24.98
N SER A 7 14.00 -39.01 24.49
CA SER A 7 13.86 -37.57 24.69
C SER A 7 12.76 -37.03 23.76
N GLY A 8 11.51 -37.19 24.19
CA GLY A 8 10.37 -36.57 23.50
C GLY A 8 10.49 -35.05 23.54
N LYS A 9 10.80 -34.42 22.40
CA LYS A 9 10.74 -32.96 22.26
C LYS A 9 9.30 -32.50 22.54
N PRO A 10 9.09 -31.44 23.34
CA PRO A 10 7.74 -30.94 23.59
C PRO A 10 7.11 -30.46 22.29
N SER A 11 5.91 -30.95 22.00
CA SER A 11 5.10 -30.50 20.87
C SER A 11 4.51 -29.13 21.20
N ARG A 12 4.82 -28.12 20.38
CA ARG A 12 4.23 -26.78 20.47
C ARG A 12 3.05 -26.68 19.50
N SER A 13 1.92 -26.19 20.01
CA SER A 13 0.75 -25.85 19.21
C SER A 13 0.45 -24.35 19.31
N SER A 14 -0.02 -23.75 18.22
CA SER A 14 -0.46 -22.36 18.16
C SER A 14 -1.77 -22.26 17.40
N SER A 15 -2.68 -21.39 17.84
CA SER A 15 -3.86 -20.99 17.07
C SER A 15 -4.06 -19.48 17.16
N ALA A 16 -4.80 -18.90 16.23
CA ALA A 16 -5.14 -17.49 16.21
C ALA A 16 -6.65 -17.33 15.99
N ILE A 17 -7.25 -16.36 16.69
CA ILE A 17 -8.61 -15.89 16.41
C ILE A 17 -8.45 -14.64 15.55
N VAL A 18 -8.72 -14.78 14.25
CA VAL A 18 -8.65 -13.68 13.30
C VAL A 18 -10.06 -13.14 13.13
N ALA A 19 -10.25 -11.85 13.40
CA ALA A 19 -11.50 -11.18 13.07
C ALA A 19 -11.63 -11.11 11.55
N ASP A 20 -12.76 -11.56 11.01
CA ASP A 20 -13.06 -11.37 9.59
C ASP A 20 -13.29 -9.88 9.34
N ARG A 21 -12.33 -9.24 8.68
CA ARG A 21 -12.42 -7.83 8.28
C ARG A 21 -12.26 -7.78 6.76
N PRO A 22 -13.18 -7.11 6.05
CA PRO A 22 -13.00 -6.87 4.63
C PRO A 22 -11.64 -6.22 4.38
N SER A 23 -10.81 -6.89 3.59
CA SER A 23 -9.45 -6.44 3.27
C SER A 23 -9.21 -6.56 1.77
N GLY A 24 -8.27 -5.78 1.27
CA GLY A 24 -7.90 -5.75 -0.14
C GLY A 24 -6.56 -5.05 -0.33
N HIS A 25 -5.96 -5.25 -1.49
CA HIS A 25 -4.74 -4.58 -1.92
C HIS A 25 -4.98 -3.88 -3.26
N HIS A 26 -4.28 -2.78 -3.48
CA HIS A 26 -4.31 -2.08 -4.76
C HIS A 26 -2.89 -1.71 -5.18
N ASP A 27 -2.46 -2.26 -6.31
CA ASP A 27 -1.18 -1.97 -6.92
C ASP A 27 -1.29 -0.74 -7.83
N LEU A 28 -0.63 0.36 -7.44
CA LEU A 28 -0.50 1.56 -8.25
C LEU A 28 0.92 1.64 -8.83
N LYS A 29 1.04 1.45 -10.15
CA LYS A 29 2.29 1.64 -10.88
C LYS A 29 2.31 3.01 -11.55
N ILE A 30 3.26 3.84 -11.15
CA ILE A 30 3.46 5.17 -11.73
C ILE A 30 4.76 5.15 -12.54
N ASP A 31 4.70 5.68 -13.77
CA ASP A 31 5.92 5.89 -14.55
C ASP A 31 6.77 6.98 -13.89
N ALA A 32 8.06 6.72 -13.68
CA ALA A 32 8.97 7.64 -13.00
C ALA A 32 9.08 9.00 -13.72
N SER A 33 8.82 9.04 -15.03
CA SER A 33 8.77 10.30 -15.79
C SER A 33 7.65 11.24 -15.33
N LEU A 34 6.58 10.71 -14.75
CA LEU A 34 5.48 11.49 -14.14
C LEU A 34 5.80 11.97 -12.72
N LEU A 35 6.90 11.47 -12.14
CA LEU A 35 7.32 11.77 -10.77
C LEU A 35 8.45 12.80 -10.71
N ASP A 36 8.80 13.43 -11.83
CA ASP A 36 9.82 14.47 -11.84
C ASP A 36 9.31 15.70 -11.08
N ALA A 37 9.70 15.77 -9.80
CA ALA A 37 9.32 16.84 -8.88
C ALA A 37 9.80 18.23 -9.34
N THR A 38 10.79 18.31 -10.24
CA THR A 38 11.20 19.60 -10.82
C THR A 38 10.19 20.12 -11.84
N SER A 39 9.36 19.24 -12.40
CA SER A 39 8.35 19.54 -13.42
C SER A 39 6.93 19.67 -12.85
N VAL A 40 6.66 19.05 -11.70
CA VAL A 40 5.33 19.04 -11.06
C VAL A 40 5.26 20.10 -9.98
N PRO A 41 4.40 21.14 -10.10
CA PRO A 41 4.17 22.09 -9.02
C PRO A 41 3.67 21.41 -7.75
N THR A 42 4.10 21.91 -6.58
CA THR A 42 3.55 21.46 -5.30
C THR A 42 2.04 21.67 -5.25
N GLY A 43 1.31 20.67 -4.75
CA GLY A 43 -0.15 20.63 -4.72
C GLY A 43 -0.80 19.96 -5.92
N GLU A 44 -0.07 19.71 -7.01
CA GLU A 44 -0.57 18.92 -8.14
C GLU A 44 -0.55 17.42 -7.82
N PHE A 45 -1.57 16.69 -8.28
CA PHE A 45 -1.76 15.29 -7.92
C PHE A 45 -2.14 14.39 -9.09
N LEU A 46 -1.87 13.11 -8.90
CA LEU A 46 -2.33 12.01 -9.75
C LEU A 46 -3.33 11.15 -8.96
N LEU A 47 -4.32 10.60 -9.66
CA LEU A 47 -5.31 9.69 -9.09
C LEU A 47 -5.14 8.29 -9.67
N SER A 48 -5.24 7.29 -8.81
CA SER A 48 -5.44 5.91 -9.26
C SER A 48 -6.81 5.73 -9.93
N CYS A 49 -6.97 4.60 -10.61
CA CYS A 49 -8.28 4.05 -10.89
C CYS A 49 -9.05 3.79 -9.57
N PRO A 50 -10.38 3.92 -9.55
CA PRO A 50 -11.17 3.56 -8.39
C PRO A 50 -11.09 2.05 -8.12
N PHE A 51 -11.12 1.67 -6.85
CA PHE A 51 -11.17 0.27 -6.41
C PHE A 51 -12.09 0.13 -5.20
N THR A 52 -12.59 -1.08 -4.94
CA THR A 52 -13.62 -1.32 -3.90
C THR A 52 -13.08 -2.24 -2.82
N VAL A 53 -13.17 -1.82 -1.55
CA VAL A 53 -12.83 -2.62 -0.36
C VAL A 53 -13.81 -2.28 0.74
N GLY A 54 -14.32 -3.28 1.46
CA GLY A 54 -15.27 -3.08 2.56
C GLY A 54 -16.59 -2.45 2.13
N GLY A 55 -17.01 -2.65 0.88
CA GLY A 55 -18.24 -2.04 0.33
C GLY A 55 -18.11 -0.58 -0.07
N HIS A 56 -16.93 0.02 0.08
CA HIS A 56 -16.67 1.43 -0.26
C HIS A 56 -15.73 1.55 -1.45
N ARG A 57 -15.92 2.61 -2.22
CA ARG A 57 -15.05 2.94 -3.36
C ARG A 57 -13.97 3.92 -2.94
N TRP A 58 -12.74 3.56 -3.25
CA TRP A 58 -11.54 4.29 -2.86
C TRP A 58 -10.73 4.69 -4.08
N ARG A 59 -9.84 5.68 -3.90
CA ARG A 59 -8.74 6.00 -4.80
C ARG A 59 -7.48 6.28 -3.99
N ILE A 60 -6.33 6.01 -4.58
CA ILE A 60 -5.07 6.55 -4.09
C ILE A 60 -4.86 7.90 -4.77
N VAL A 61 -4.51 8.92 -3.98
CA VAL A 61 -4.06 10.23 -4.46
C VAL A 61 -2.58 10.40 -4.13
N THR A 62 -1.78 10.76 -5.12
CA THR A 62 -0.34 10.96 -4.96
C THR A 62 0.05 12.35 -5.44
N TYR A 63 0.84 13.05 -4.64
CA TYR A 63 1.41 14.36 -4.97
C TYR A 63 2.91 14.17 -5.17
N PRO A 64 3.39 14.16 -6.44
CA PRO A 64 4.80 13.91 -6.73
C PRO A 64 5.78 14.90 -6.09
N ASN A 65 5.35 16.13 -5.83
CA ASN A 65 6.15 17.21 -5.28
C ASN A 65 5.51 17.85 -4.02
N GLY A 66 4.90 17.01 -3.19
CA GLY A 66 4.23 17.42 -1.96
C GLY A 66 2.83 17.98 -2.21
N ASP A 67 1.97 17.85 -1.21
CA ASP A 67 0.60 18.35 -1.18
C ASP A 67 0.49 19.79 -0.67
N CYS A 68 1.48 20.25 0.09
CA CYS A 68 1.58 21.62 0.58
C CYS A 68 3.03 22.13 0.48
N PRO A 69 3.26 23.45 0.54
CA PRO A 69 4.60 24.04 0.43
C PRO A 69 5.62 23.46 1.40
N GLU A 70 5.21 23.09 2.61
CA GLU A 70 6.06 22.50 3.63
C GLU A 70 6.51 21.07 3.27
N ALA A 71 5.75 20.39 2.41
CA ALA A 71 6.06 19.07 1.87
C ALA A 71 6.71 19.13 0.47
N ALA A 72 7.06 20.31 -0.04
CA ALA A 72 7.72 20.45 -1.33
C ALA A 72 9.03 19.62 -1.37
N GLY A 73 9.25 18.90 -2.47
CA GLY A 73 10.36 17.97 -2.64
C GLY A 73 10.14 16.58 -2.02
N TYR A 74 9.03 16.35 -1.31
CA TYR A 74 8.62 15.03 -0.83
C TYR A 74 7.54 14.41 -1.73
N PHE A 75 7.42 13.08 -1.67
CA PHE A 75 6.32 12.35 -2.31
C PHE A 75 5.22 12.09 -1.28
N SER A 76 4.07 12.77 -1.40
CA SER A 76 2.92 12.56 -0.51
C SER A 76 1.94 11.57 -1.13
N VAL A 77 1.43 10.62 -0.35
CA VAL A 77 0.46 9.62 -0.78
C VAL A 77 -0.64 9.43 0.26
N TYR A 78 -1.88 9.38 -0.19
CA TYR A 78 -3.05 9.22 0.67
C TYR A 78 -4.08 8.26 0.07
N LEU A 79 -4.85 7.62 0.94
CA LEU A 79 -6.07 6.91 0.56
C LEU A 79 -7.24 7.88 0.67
N ARG A 80 -8.03 7.99 -0.39
CA ARG A 80 -9.19 8.88 -0.47
C ARG A 80 -10.46 8.06 -0.66
N LEU A 81 -11.47 8.32 0.17
CA LEU A 81 -12.83 7.83 -0.06
C LEU A 81 -13.39 8.55 -1.30
N ASN A 82 -13.86 7.77 -2.28
CA ASN A 82 -14.36 8.26 -3.57
C ASN A 82 -15.90 8.18 -3.63
N GLU A 83 -16.55 8.51 -2.51
CA GLU A 83 -18.00 8.46 -2.32
C GLU A 83 -18.40 9.57 -1.35
N ASP A 84 -19.64 10.04 -1.48
CA ASP A 84 -20.29 10.89 -0.49
C ASP A 84 -21.06 9.96 0.46
N VAL A 85 -20.71 9.98 1.75
CA VAL A 85 -21.25 9.08 2.77
C VAL A 85 -21.80 9.90 3.93
N ALA A 86 -22.93 9.47 4.47
CA ALA A 86 -23.56 10.15 5.60
C ALA A 86 -22.74 10.03 6.90
N GLU A 87 -22.08 8.89 7.08
CA GLU A 87 -21.31 8.57 8.28
C GLU A 87 -19.82 8.39 7.96
N PRO A 88 -18.90 8.78 8.86
CA PRO A 88 -17.47 8.59 8.66
C PRO A 88 -17.09 7.12 8.49
N VAL A 89 -16.26 6.84 7.47
CA VAL A 89 -15.71 5.51 7.24
C VAL A 89 -14.31 5.43 7.83
N THR A 90 -14.07 4.47 8.72
CA THR A 90 -12.74 4.19 9.28
C THR A 90 -12.07 3.07 8.50
N ALA A 91 -10.85 3.33 8.02
CA ALA A 91 -10.03 2.34 7.34
C ALA A 91 -8.66 2.23 8.02
N GLN A 92 -8.17 1.00 8.18
CA GLN A 92 -6.76 0.75 8.51
C GLN A 92 -6.02 0.49 7.20
N MET A 93 -4.92 1.22 6.98
CA MET A 93 -4.15 1.14 5.74
C MET A 93 -2.66 1.04 6.02
N GLN A 94 -1.95 0.40 5.10
CA GLN A 94 -0.50 0.36 5.06
C GLN A 94 -0.06 0.68 3.63
N PHE A 95 0.87 1.62 3.49
CA PHE A 95 1.53 1.88 2.21
C PHE A 95 2.88 1.19 2.17
N SER A 96 3.18 0.59 1.02
CA SER A 96 4.49 0.02 0.70
C SER A 96 4.93 0.62 -0.63
N VAL A 97 6.13 1.21 -0.66
CA VAL A 97 6.70 1.80 -1.87
C VAL A 97 7.86 0.93 -2.35
N THR A 98 7.79 0.48 -3.60
CA THR A 98 8.83 -0.32 -4.22
C THR A 98 9.31 0.35 -5.49
N VAL A 99 10.63 0.52 -5.62
CA VAL A 99 11.25 1.04 -6.84
C VAL A 99 11.62 -0.14 -7.74
N GLU A 100 10.91 -0.28 -8.86
CA GLU A 100 11.22 -1.30 -9.85
C GLU A 100 12.24 -0.76 -10.87
N LYS A 101 13.40 -1.40 -10.97
CA LYS A 101 14.32 -1.14 -12.08
C LYS A 101 13.74 -1.77 -13.34
N ARG A 102 13.32 -0.96 -14.30
CA ARG A 102 12.95 -1.48 -15.63
C ARG A 102 14.23 -2.05 -16.24
N ALA A 103 14.28 -3.37 -16.38
CA ALA A 103 15.40 -3.99 -17.05
C ALA A 103 15.35 -3.62 -18.54
N LEU A 104 16.37 -2.92 -19.01
CA LEU A 104 16.55 -2.54 -20.42
C LEU A 104 16.91 -3.80 -21.22
N PHE A 105 15.97 -4.74 -21.37
CA PHE A 105 16.21 -5.98 -22.13
C PHE A 105 15.61 -5.98 -23.54
N PHE A 106 15.07 -4.86 -24.05
CA PHE A 106 14.53 -4.83 -25.43
C PHE A 106 14.80 -3.52 -26.17
N LEU A 107 16.06 -3.12 -26.26
CA LEU A 107 16.54 -2.45 -27.47
C LEU A 107 17.55 -3.37 -28.15
N LYS A 108 17.11 -4.01 -29.23
CA LYS A 108 17.94 -4.73 -30.19
C LYS A 108 17.82 -4.00 -31.53
#